data_AF-A0A2J0MHR7-F1
#
_entry.id   AF-A0A2J0MHR7-F1
#
_cell.length_a   1.000
_cell.length_b   1.000
_cell.length_c   1.000
_cell.angle_alpha   90.00
_cell.angle_beta   90.00
_cell.angle_gamma   90.00
#
_symmetry.space_group_name_H-M   'P 1'
#
loop_
_entity.id
_entity.type
_entity.pdbx_description
1 polymer ?
#
loop_
_entity_poly.entity_id
_entity_poly.type
_entity_poly.pdbx_seq_one_letter_code
_entity_poly.pdbx_strand_id
1 'polypeptide(L)'
;MTLLNRQIIFTSMMFFCLGAFVALADVDPVVVEVHYQNGVKFYKRGLYKKAVREFENTLSLDPQNSEATDYLKKAKSAAENEQVKDARESKNNDIHGLYEEGKGLYLKRDYKAAIDVFNQVLAVKPIDDFASFYKERSEIMIAKQLAREKKVDDKKTGYEDRARIKEEKIKEKKLKELDKQEMLKKRAEIGQERRKAREEKAQAVPAAPSAREERQRIKQEKIDQAKQARELRQEEKKALADEKNAKNEEAKKKKSEIKAQKEEKKQEQINIKELFLKGVEEYGRKEYENAIATFEAVIEAESNGRKLYSSSAERLMAKTRMKMKG
;
A
#
# COMPACT_ATOMS: atom_id res chain seq x y z
N MET A 1 -104.23 -12.95 -22.03
CA MET A 1 -102.90 -12.28 -21.98
C MET A 1 -102.25 -12.24 -20.58
N THR A 2 -102.81 -12.88 -19.53
CA THR A 2 -102.26 -12.79 -18.16
C THR A 2 -101.64 -14.09 -17.63
N LEU A 3 -102.00 -15.26 -18.18
CA LEU A 3 -101.45 -16.55 -17.75
C LEU A 3 -100.10 -16.87 -18.43
N LEU A 4 -99.93 -16.50 -19.70
CA LEU A 4 -98.72 -16.81 -20.48
C LEU A 4 -97.48 -16.01 -20.01
N ASN A 5 -97.65 -14.73 -19.66
CA ASN A 5 -96.56 -13.90 -19.14
C ASN A 5 -96.10 -14.31 -17.73
N ARG A 6 -96.97 -14.92 -16.93
CA ARG A 6 -96.62 -15.37 -15.58
C ARG A 6 -95.80 -16.66 -15.59
N GLN A 7 -96.02 -17.55 -16.57
CA GLN A 7 -95.18 -18.74 -16.76
C GLN A 7 -93.77 -18.38 -17.25
N ILE A 8 -93.64 -17.46 -18.20
CA ILE A 8 -92.33 -17.10 -18.79
C ILE A 8 -91.41 -16.42 -17.78
N ILE A 9 -91.95 -15.55 -16.91
CA ILE A 9 -91.18 -14.91 -15.84
C ILE A 9 -90.76 -15.94 -14.78
N PHE A 10 -91.63 -16.91 -14.45
CA PHE A 10 -91.32 -17.93 -13.46
C PHE A 10 -90.29 -18.94 -13.97
N THR A 11 -90.36 -19.35 -15.25
CA THR A 11 -89.35 -20.21 -15.86
C THR A 11 -88.02 -19.50 -16.06
N SER A 12 -88.03 -18.20 -16.38
CA SER A 12 -86.82 -17.38 -16.49
C SER A 12 -86.15 -17.16 -15.13
N MET A 13 -86.93 -16.90 -14.07
CA MET A 13 -86.42 -16.76 -12.71
C MET A 13 -85.95 -18.11 -12.14
N MET A 14 -86.60 -19.22 -12.48
CA MET A 14 -86.17 -20.56 -12.10
C MET A 14 -84.86 -20.97 -12.81
N PHE A 15 -84.67 -20.58 -14.08
CA PHE A 15 -83.39 -20.77 -14.78
C PHE A 15 -82.28 -19.85 -14.25
N PHE A 16 -82.61 -18.63 -13.82
CA PHE A 16 -81.64 -17.72 -13.19
C PHE A 16 -81.23 -18.21 -11.78
N CYS A 17 -82.10 -18.92 -11.07
CA CYS A 17 -81.76 -19.60 -9.81
C CYS A 17 -80.97 -20.91 -10.01
N LEU A 18 -81.20 -21.65 -11.12
CA LEU A 18 -80.42 -22.85 -11.43
C LEU A 18 -78.99 -22.56 -11.90
N GLY A 19 -78.71 -21.36 -12.43
CA GLY A 19 -77.37 -20.91 -12.78
C GLY A 19 -76.45 -20.59 -11.60
N ALA A 20 -77.00 -20.52 -10.37
CA ALA A 20 -76.24 -20.31 -9.14
C ALA A 20 -76.00 -21.60 -8.34
N PHE A 21 -76.44 -22.77 -8.83
CA PHE A 21 -76.39 -24.03 -8.08
C PHE A 21 -75.59 -25.15 -8.77
N VAL A 22 -75.13 -24.95 -10.01
CA VAL A 22 -74.25 -25.92 -10.71
C VAL A 22 -72.79 -25.50 -10.54
N ALA A 23 -72.23 -25.88 -9.38
CA ALA A 23 -70.88 -26.42 -9.21
C ALA A 23 -70.59 -26.71 -7.72
N LEU A 24 -71.59 -27.17 -6.96
CA LEU A 24 -71.29 -28.01 -5.79
C LEU A 24 -70.83 -29.36 -6.36
N ALA A 25 -69.62 -29.39 -6.91
CA ALA A 25 -68.96 -30.65 -7.21
C ALA A 25 -68.96 -31.44 -5.90
N ASP A 26 -69.37 -32.71 -5.95
CA ASP A 26 -69.16 -33.66 -4.86
C ASP A 26 -67.64 -33.82 -4.66
N VAL A 27 -67.02 -32.83 -4.01
CA VAL A 27 -65.65 -32.93 -3.51
C VAL A 27 -65.75 -33.88 -2.34
N ASP A 28 -65.15 -35.07 -2.48
CA ASP A 28 -65.11 -36.06 -1.42
C ASP A 28 -64.51 -35.42 -0.15
N PRO A 29 -65.31 -35.22 0.91
CA PRO A 29 -64.84 -34.59 2.15
C PRO A 29 -63.67 -35.36 2.77
N VAL A 30 -63.58 -36.67 2.51
CA VAL A 30 -62.46 -37.51 2.95
C VAL A 30 -61.16 -37.10 2.27
N VAL A 31 -61.20 -36.74 0.99
CA VAL A 31 -60.00 -36.33 0.24
C VAL A 31 -59.48 -34.97 0.71
N VAL A 32 -60.38 -34.01 0.97
CA VAL A 32 -60.03 -32.70 1.55
C VAL A 32 -59.38 -32.89 2.92
N GLU A 33 -59.99 -33.68 3.78
CA GLU A 33 -59.49 -33.95 5.13
C GLU A 33 -58.13 -34.68 5.11
N VAL A 34 -57.92 -35.61 4.18
CA VAL A 34 -56.62 -36.30 4.01
C VAL A 34 -55.51 -35.31 3.64
N HIS A 35 -55.74 -34.41 2.70
CA HIS A 35 -54.77 -33.37 2.35
C HIS A 35 -54.51 -32.43 3.54
N TYR A 36 -55.55 -32.02 4.25
CA TYR A 36 -55.42 -31.17 5.44
C TYR A 36 -54.57 -31.85 6.52
N GLN A 37 -54.90 -33.10 6.88
CA GLN A 37 -54.16 -33.86 7.89
C GLN A 37 -52.72 -34.14 7.49
N ASN A 38 -52.46 -34.42 6.21
CA ASN A 38 -51.10 -34.57 5.69
C ASN A 38 -50.31 -33.25 5.80
N GLY A 39 -50.94 -32.11 5.49
CA GLY A 39 -50.36 -30.78 5.69
C GLY A 39 -49.99 -30.54 7.14
N VAL A 40 -50.89 -30.80 8.08
CA VAL A 40 -50.64 -30.68 9.53
C VAL A 40 -49.51 -31.61 9.97
N LYS A 41 -49.48 -32.85 9.48
CA LYS A 41 -48.43 -33.82 9.79
C LYS A 41 -47.06 -33.37 9.28
N PHE A 42 -46.98 -32.86 8.05
CA PHE A 42 -45.73 -32.31 7.52
C PHE A 42 -45.29 -31.05 8.27
N TYR A 43 -46.23 -30.17 8.62
CA TYR A 43 -45.96 -28.96 9.39
C TYR A 43 -45.39 -29.29 10.77
N LYS A 44 -46.01 -30.23 11.50
CA LYS A 44 -45.52 -30.70 12.81
C LYS A 44 -44.15 -31.38 12.74
N ARG A 45 -43.81 -31.97 11.60
CA ARG A 45 -42.49 -32.58 11.34
C ARG A 45 -41.44 -31.58 10.85
N GLY A 46 -41.76 -30.29 10.76
CA GLY A 46 -40.85 -29.26 10.26
C GLY A 46 -40.64 -29.29 8.74
N LEU A 47 -41.36 -30.13 8.00
CA LEU A 47 -41.24 -30.26 6.54
C LEU A 47 -42.11 -29.20 5.85
N TYR A 48 -41.80 -27.92 6.08
CA TYR A 48 -42.68 -26.80 5.77
C TYR A 48 -43.02 -26.68 4.28
N LYS A 49 -42.08 -26.96 3.36
CA LYS A 49 -42.35 -26.97 1.91
C LYS A 49 -43.36 -28.05 1.48
N LYS A 50 -43.34 -29.22 2.13
CA LYS A 50 -44.31 -30.28 1.87
C LYS A 50 -45.66 -29.93 2.47
N ALA A 51 -45.68 -29.34 3.66
CA ALA A 51 -46.90 -28.84 4.29
C ALA A 51 -47.61 -27.78 3.44
N VAL A 52 -46.86 -26.82 2.87
CA VAL A 52 -47.40 -25.80 1.95
C VAL A 52 -48.16 -26.44 0.79
N ARG A 53 -47.57 -27.46 0.13
CA ARG A 53 -48.23 -28.15 -1.00
C ARG A 53 -49.53 -28.84 -0.59
N GLU A 54 -49.55 -29.52 0.54
CA GLU A 54 -50.76 -30.19 1.03
C GLU A 54 -51.87 -29.20 1.43
N PHE A 55 -51.51 -28.06 2.04
CA PHE A 55 -52.50 -27.01 2.34
C PHE A 55 -52.98 -26.28 1.08
N GLU A 56 -52.13 -26.09 0.06
CA GLU A 56 -52.56 -25.57 -1.24
C GLU A 56 -53.52 -26.54 -1.94
N ASN A 57 -53.25 -27.85 -1.88
CA ASN A 57 -54.17 -28.87 -2.37
C ASN A 57 -55.50 -28.84 -1.60
N THR A 58 -55.45 -28.70 -0.26
CA THR A 58 -56.66 -28.57 0.58
C THR A 58 -57.50 -27.38 0.14
N LEU A 59 -56.89 -26.21 -0.06
CA LEU A 59 -57.59 -24.98 -0.47
C LEU A 59 -58.03 -24.98 -1.94
N SER A 60 -57.42 -25.82 -2.78
CA SER A 60 -57.87 -26.01 -4.17
C SER A 60 -59.16 -26.83 -4.25
N LEU A 61 -59.39 -27.71 -3.26
CA LEU A 61 -60.56 -28.57 -3.16
C LEU A 61 -61.66 -27.94 -2.29
N ASP A 62 -61.28 -27.26 -1.20
CA ASP A 62 -62.17 -26.47 -0.34
C ASP A 62 -61.58 -25.06 -0.10
N PRO A 63 -61.94 -24.10 -0.98
CA PRO A 63 -61.46 -22.72 -0.86
C PRO A 63 -61.93 -21.99 0.42
N GLN A 64 -62.94 -22.51 1.13
CA GLN A 64 -63.49 -21.88 2.34
C GLN A 64 -62.86 -22.42 3.63
N ASN A 65 -61.90 -23.35 3.53
CA ASN A 65 -61.23 -23.93 4.69
C ASN A 65 -60.32 -22.91 5.39
N SER A 66 -60.85 -22.28 6.44
CA SER A 66 -60.16 -21.26 7.23
C SER A 66 -58.92 -21.82 7.94
N GLU A 67 -58.99 -23.07 8.41
CA GLU A 67 -57.88 -23.72 9.11
C GLU A 67 -56.70 -23.99 8.17
N ALA A 68 -56.95 -24.54 6.99
CA ALA A 68 -55.94 -24.76 5.97
C ALA A 68 -55.31 -23.44 5.51
N THR A 69 -56.10 -22.36 5.43
CA THR A 69 -55.60 -21.01 5.11
C THR A 69 -54.62 -20.51 6.18
N ASP A 70 -54.95 -20.68 7.45
CA ASP A 70 -54.09 -20.26 8.56
C ASP A 70 -52.82 -21.09 8.66
N TYR A 71 -52.93 -22.41 8.48
CA TYR A 71 -51.76 -23.29 8.45
C TYR A 71 -50.87 -23.05 7.22
N LEU A 72 -51.45 -22.72 6.06
CA LEU A 72 -50.68 -22.34 4.87
C LEU A 72 -49.83 -21.10 5.12
N LYS A 73 -50.39 -20.05 5.74
CA LYS A 73 -49.65 -18.84 6.11
C LYS A 73 -48.49 -19.16 7.05
N LYS A 74 -48.74 -19.97 8.09
CA LYS A 74 -47.72 -20.41 9.05
C LYS A 74 -46.63 -21.23 8.37
N ALA A 75 -47.01 -22.17 7.50
CA ALA A 75 -46.08 -23.03 6.77
C ALA A 75 -45.23 -22.25 5.76
N LYS A 76 -45.80 -21.27 5.05
CA LYS A 76 -45.07 -20.37 4.14
C LYS A 76 -44.04 -19.53 4.88
N SER A 77 -44.43 -18.91 6.00
CA SER A 77 -43.50 -18.13 6.83
C SER A 77 -42.37 -19.00 7.42
N ALA A 78 -42.67 -20.21 7.87
CA ALA A 78 -41.67 -21.13 8.39
C ALA A 78 -40.70 -21.63 7.30
N ALA A 79 -41.19 -21.94 6.10
CA ALA A 79 -40.36 -22.34 4.96
C ALA A 79 -39.43 -21.22 4.46
N GLU A 80 -39.91 -19.97 4.47
CA GLU A 80 -39.12 -18.79 4.11
C GLU A 80 -38.01 -18.53 5.14
N ASN A 81 -38.34 -18.63 6.43
CA ASN A 81 -37.35 -18.49 7.50
C ASN A 81 -36.26 -19.58 7.47
N GLU A 82 -36.60 -20.81 7.06
CA GLU A 82 -35.63 -21.91 6.87
C GLU A 82 -34.67 -21.61 5.71
N GLN A 83 -35.18 -21.14 4.57
CA GLN A 83 -34.33 -20.73 3.44
C GLN A 83 -33.39 -19.56 3.77
N VAL A 84 -33.86 -18.59 4.55
CA VAL A 84 -33.03 -17.46 4.99
C VAL A 84 -31.93 -17.92 5.95
N LYS A 85 -32.20 -18.90 6.83
CA LYS A 85 -31.19 -19.50 7.71
C LYS A 85 -30.13 -20.26 6.92
N ASP A 86 -30.53 -21.16 6.02
CA ASP A 86 -29.60 -21.94 5.18
C ASP A 86 -28.69 -21.03 4.34
N ALA A 87 -29.26 -19.99 3.73
CA ALA A 87 -28.49 -19.02 2.95
C ALA A 87 -27.50 -18.23 3.82
N ARG A 88 -27.90 -17.85 5.04
CA ARG A 88 -27.06 -17.12 5.99
C ARG A 88 -25.93 -17.99 6.52
N GLU A 89 -26.19 -19.26 6.80
CA GLU A 89 -25.18 -20.24 7.25
C GLU A 89 -24.18 -20.55 6.13
N SER A 90 -24.65 -20.80 4.90
CA SER A 90 -23.78 -21.01 3.74
C SER A 90 -22.84 -19.83 3.51
N LYS A 91 -23.36 -18.60 3.58
CA LYS A 91 -22.56 -17.38 3.37
C LYS A 91 -21.59 -17.10 4.52
N ASN A 92 -21.90 -17.50 5.75
CA ASN A 92 -21.00 -17.37 6.89
C ASN A 92 -19.88 -18.44 6.89
N ASN A 93 -20.17 -19.66 6.48
CA ASN A 93 -19.16 -20.73 6.36
C ASN A 93 -18.12 -20.39 5.29
N ASP A 94 -18.56 -19.81 4.16
CA ASP A 94 -17.68 -19.33 3.09
C ASP A 94 -16.71 -18.25 3.61
N ILE A 95 -17.22 -17.30 4.40
CA ILE A 95 -16.40 -16.25 5.02
C ILE A 95 -15.41 -16.82 6.05
N HIS A 96 -15.80 -17.82 6.84
CA HIS A 96 -14.90 -18.45 7.81
C HIS A 96 -13.73 -19.16 7.10
N GLY A 97 -13.99 -19.83 5.96
CA GLY A 97 -12.94 -20.43 5.14
C GLY A 97 -11.91 -19.39 4.68
N LEU A 98 -12.40 -18.25 4.18
CA LEU A 98 -11.55 -17.13 3.74
C LEU A 98 -10.72 -16.53 4.89
N TYR A 99 -11.25 -16.47 6.12
CA TYR A 99 -10.47 -16.01 7.27
C TYR A 99 -9.26 -16.91 7.55
N GLU A 100 -9.46 -18.22 7.59
CA GLU A 100 -8.40 -19.19 7.87
C GLU A 100 -7.37 -19.21 6.73
N GLU A 101 -7.81 -19.14 5.47
CA GLU A 101 -6.93 -19.06 4.32
C GLU A 101 -6.06 -17.79 4.36
N GLY A 102 -6.69 -16.61 4.50
CA GLY A 102 -5.98 -15.33 4.53
C GLY A 102 -4.99 -15.25 5.69
N LYS A 103 -5.35 -15.77 6.87
CA LYS A 103 -4.46 -15.88 8.03
C LYS A 103 -3.30 -16.83 7.76
N GLY A 104 -3.56 -17.97 7.13
CA GLY A 104 -2.55 -18.94 6.72
C GLY A 104 -1.52 -18.32 5.77
N LEU A 105 -1.98 -17.58 4.75
CA LEU A 105 -1.13 -16.86 3.81
C LEU A 105 -0.30 -15.77 4.51
N TYR A 106 -0.92 -15.01 5.42
CA TYR A 106 -0.22 -14.02 6.25
C TYR A 106 0.91 -14.64 7.08
N LEU A 107 0.66 -15.80 7.70
CA LEU A 107 1.67 -16.52 8.50
C LEU A 107 2.79 -17.10 7.62
N LYS A 108 2.46 -17.55 6.40
CA LYS A 108 3.43 -17.95 5.38
C LYS A 108 4.21 -16.78 4.78
N ARG A 109 3.89 -15.54 5.19
CA ARG A 109 4.45 -14.28 4.68
C ARG A 109 4.12 -13.98 3.23
N ASP A 110 3.13 -14.68 2.65
CA ASP A 110 2.56 -14.31 1.37
C ASP A 110 1.52 -13.20 1.59
N TYR A 111 2.04 -12.02 1.90
CA TYR A 111 1.22 -10.88 2.28
C TYR A 111 0.34 -10.37 1.14
N LYS A 112 0.75 -10.57 -0.11
CA LYS A 112 -0.02 -10.12 -1.27
C LYS A 112 -1.25 -11.00 -1.46
N ALA A 113 -1.06 -12.32 -1.46
CA ALA A 113 -2.18 -13.26 -1.52
C ALA A 113 -3.11 -13.13 -0.30
N ALA A 114 -2.56 -12.88 0.89
CA ALA A 114 -3.37 -12.63 2.09
C ALA A 114 -4.29 -11.42 1.92
N ILE A 115 -3.79 -10.30 1.38
CA ILE A 115 -4.60 -9.10 1.10
C ILE A 115 -5.74 -9.42 0.14
N ASP A 116 -5.47 -10.18 -0.92
CA ASP A 116 -6.47 -10.55 -1.92
C ASP A 116 -7.61 -11.36 -1.31
N VAL A 117 -7.30 -12.35 -0.45
CA VAL A 117 -8.30 -13.14 0.27
C VAL A 117 -9.11 -12.26 1.24
N PHE A 118 -8.47 -11.38 2.00
CA PHE A 118 -9.20 -10.48 2.90
C PHE A 118 -10.06 -9.44 2.16
N ASN A 119 -9.67 -9.03 0.96
CA ASN A 119 -10.52 -8.19 0.10
C ASN A 119 -11.80 -8.93 -0.33
N GLN A 120 -11.75 -10.24 -0.56
CA GLN A 120 -12.96 -11.03 -0.86
C GLN A 120 -13.93 -11.01 0.32
N VAL A 121 -13.42 -11.16 1.55
CA VAL A 121 -14.26 -11.02 2.75
C VAL A 121 -14.87 -9.62 2.84
N LEU A 122 -14.06 -8.58 2.62
CA LEU A 122 -14.52 -7.19 2.68
C LEU A 122 -15.49 -6.83 1.56
N ALA A 123 -15.47 -7.52 0.42
CA ALA A 123 -16.48 -7.35 -0.63
C ALA A 123 -17.87 -7.81 -0.18
N VAL A 124 -17.93 -8.83 0.70
CA VAL A 124 -19.19 -9.37 1.24
C VAL A 124 -19.59 -8.67 2.54
N LYS A 125 -18.63 -8.41 3.42
CA LYS A 125 -18.77 -7.68 4.69
C LYS A 125 -17.84 -6.47 4.68
N PRO A 126 -18.28 -5.31 4.13
CA PRO A 126 -17.46 -4.10 4.05
C PRO A 126 -16.92 -3.61 5.39
N ILE A 127 -17.60 -3.96 6.48
CA ILE A 127 -17.19 -3.67 7.85
C ILE A 127 -16.90 -5.00 8.53
N ASP A 128 -15.65 -5.45 8.40
CA ASP A 128 -15.14 -6.63 9.07
C ASP A 128 -13.78 -6.33 9.73
N ASP A 129 -13.74 -6.48 11.06
CA ASP A 129 -12.57 -6.11 11.86
C ASP A 129 -11.41 -7.06 11.64
N PHE A 130 -11.68 -8.35 11.47
CA PHE A 130 -10.66 -9.37 11.29
C PHE A 130 -9.95 -9.22 9.94
N ALA A 131 -10.72 -9.17 8.84
CA ALA A 131 -10.19 -9.01 7.50
C ALA A 131 -9.47 -7.67 7.33
N SER A 132 -10.03 -6.57 7.87
CA SER A 132 -9.39 -5.26 7.83
C SER A 132 -8.05 -5.27 8.56
N PHE A 133 -7.99 -5.85 9.76
CA PHE A 133 -6.77 -5.92 10.56
C PHE A 133 -5.66 -6.68 9.83
N TYR A 134 -5.93 -7.87 9.31
CA TYR A 134 -4.90 -8.68 8.66
C TYR A 134 -4.50 -8.12 7.29
N LYS A 135 -5.42 -7.49 6.54
CA LYS A 135 -5.08 -6.77 5.31
C LYS A 135 -4.07 -5.65 5.59
N GLU A 136 -4.39 -4.74 6.52
CA GLU A 136 -3.53 -3.62 6.88
C GLU A 136 -2.16 -4.10 7.40
N ARG A 137 -2.18 -5.14 8.24
CA ARG A 137 -0.96 -5.77 8.74
C ARG A 137 -0.10 -6.32 7.61
N SER A 138 -0.71 -6.92 6.59
CA SER A 138 -0.01 -7.44 5.40
C SER A 138 0.63 -6.32 4.59
N GLU A 139 -0.07 -5.21 4.36
CA GLU A 139 0.45 -4.02 3.67
C GLU A 139 1.68 -3.44 4.38
N ILE A 140 1.63 -3.33 5.71
CA ILE A 140 2.78 -2.89 6.54
C ILE A 140 3.98 -3.83 6.37
N MET A 141 3.74 -5.14 6.30
CA MET A 141 4.83 -6.12 6.17
C MET A 141 5.49 -6.06 4.79
N ILE A 142 4.72 -5.86 3.71
CA ILE A 142 5.24 -5.60 2.37
C ILE A 142 6.10 -4.33 2.37
N ALA A 143 5.61 -3.23 2.94
CA ALA A 143 6.36 -1.98 3.01
C ALA A 143 7.69 -2.13 3.79
N LYS A 144 7.70 -2.91 4.87
CA LYS A 144 8.92 -3.23 5.63
C LYS A 144 9.90 -4.06 4.82
N GLN A 145 9.42 -5.01 4.02
CA GLN A 145 10.26 -5.85 3.17
C GLN A 145 10.93 -5.02 2.07
N LEU A 146 10.15 -4.20 1.35
CA LEU A 146 10.65 -3.25 0.35
C LEU A 146 11.67 -2.26 0.95
N ALA A 147 11.41 -1.76 2.17
CA ALA A 147 12.36 -0.87 2.85
C ALA A 147 13.66 -1.58 3.25
N ARG A 148 13.63 -2.88 3.54
CA ARG A 148 14.85 -3.68 3.81
C ARG A 148 15.63 -3.92 2.51
N GLU A 149 14.95 -4.28 1.43
CA GLU A 149 15.55 -4.46 0.10
C GLU A 149 16.24 -3.18 -0.37
N LYS A 150 15.55 -2.04 -0.29
CA LYS A 150 16.15 -0.74 -0.61
C LYS A 150 17.40 -0.44 0.24
N LYS A 151 17.40 -0.76 1.54
CA LYS A 151 18.59 -0.60 2.40
C LYS A 151 19.74 -1.51 1.99
N VAL A 152 19.47 -2.68 1.42
CA VAL A 152 20.50 -3.59 0.89
C VAL A 152 21.06 -3.02 -0.41
N ASP A 153 20.22 -2.51 -1.30
CA ASP A 153 20.64 -1.87 -2.56
C ASP A 153 21.43 -0.58 -2.32
N ASP A 154 20.98 0.27 -1.39
CA ASP A 154 21.69 1.50 -0.99
C ASP A 154 23.08 1.16 -0.39
N LYS A 155 23.21 0.01 0.29
CA LYS A 155 24.53 -0.46 0.78
C LYS A 155 25.41 -0.95 -0.36
N LYS A 156 24.85 -1.71 -1.31
CA LYS A 156 25.57 -2.28 -2.46
C LYS A 156 26.11 -1.16 -3.36
N THR A 157 25.28 -0.19 -3.72
CA THR A 157 25.68 1.00 -4.48
C THR A 157 26.78 1.79 -3.76
N GLY A 158 26.68 1.96 -2.44
CA GLY A 158 27.74 2.56 -1.64
C GLY A 158 29.07 1.80 -1.64
N TYR A 159 29.07 0.47 -1.79
CA TYR A 159 30.32 -0.30 -1.99
C TYR A 159 30.92 -0.08 -3.38
N GLU A 160 30.08 -0.07 -4.41
CA GLU A 160 30.50 0.17 -5.81
C GLU A 160 31.08 1.57 -6.00
N ASP A 161 30.44 2.61 -5.45
CA ASP A 161 30.97 3.98 -5.48
C ASP A 161 32.32 4.10 -4.76
N ARG A 162 32.48 3.42 -3.62
CA ARG A 162 33.78 3.39 -2.89
C ARG A 162 34.86 2.67 -3.69
N ALA A 163 34.51 1.59 -4.40
CA ALA A 163 35.43 0.91 -5.30
C ALA A 163 35.86 1.82 -6.45
N ARG A 164 34.91 2.52 -7.10
CA ARG A 164 35.20 3.48 -8.19
C ARG A 164 36.12 4.61 -7.73
N ILE A 165 35.84 5.23 -6.58
CA ILE A 165 36.70 6.30 -6.01
C ILE A 165 38.11 5.77 -5.72
N LYS A 166 38.24 4.53 -5.25
CA LYS A 166 39.55 3.91 -4.99
C LYS A 166 40.31 3.69 -6.29
N GLU A 167 39.64 3.22 -7.34
CA GLU A 167 40.24 3.06 -8.67
C GLU A 167 40.67 4.39 -9.29
N GLU A 168 39.82 5.43 -9.22
CA GLU A 168 40.17 6.77 -9.69
C GLU A 168 41.42 7.30 -8.99
N LYS A 169 41.52 7.16 -7.66
CA LYS A 169 42.73 7.54 -6.91
C LYS A 169 43.97 6.76 -7.34
N ILE A 170 43.82 5.49 -7.70
CA ILE A 170 44.94 4.69 -8.22
C ILE A 170 45.35 5.19 -9.61
N LYS A 171 44.37 5.48 -10.49
CA LYS A 171 44.62 6.05 -11.82
C LYS A 171 45.31 7.42 -11.72
N GLU A 172 44.83 8.29 -10.85
CA GLU A 172 45.42 9.62 -10.60
C GLU A 172 46.86 9.51 -10.09
N LYS A 173 47.14 8.58 -9.17
CA LYS A 173 48.51 8.30 -8.69
C LYS A 173 49.41 7.81 -9.82
N LYS A 174 48.93 6.89 -10.67
CA LYS A 174 49.68 6.39 -11.83
C LYS A 174 49.98 7.51 -12.83
N LEU A 175 49.00 8.38 -13.10
CA LEU A 175 49.16 9.52 -13.99
C LEU A 175 50.22 10.49 -13.45
N LYS A 176 50.17 10.82 -12.14
CA LYS A 176 51.18 11.67 -11.49
C LYS A 176 52.59 11.08 -11.54
N GLU A 177 52.74 9.77 -11.39
CA GLU A 177 54.04 9.11 -11.56
C GLU A 177 54.51 9.12 -13.01
N LEU A 178 53.58 8.98 -13.98
CA LEU A 178 53.91 9.09 -15.40
C LEU A 178 54.39 10.50 -15.76
N ASP A 179 53.66 11.54 -15.35
CA ASP A 179 54.04 12.95 -15.55
C ASP A 179 55.40 13.25 -14.91
N LYS A 180 55.65 12.68 -13.73
CA LYS A 180 56.93 12.81 -13.02
C LYS A 180 58.06 12.12 -13.79
N GLN A 181 57.84 10.92 -14.33
CA GLN A 181 58.82 10.24 -15.17
C GLN A 181 59.13 11.04 -16.44
N GLU A 182 58.11 11.59 -17.10
CA GLU A 182 58.28 12.41 -18.30
C GLU A 182 59.05 13.70 -17.99
N MET A 183 58.73 14.37 -16.88
CA MET A 183 59.48 15.53 -16.40
C MET A 183 60.94 15.21 -16.10
N LEU A 184 61.22 14.06 -15.48
CA LEU A 184 62.59 13.61 -15.21
C LEU A 184 63.36 13.32 -16.52
N LYS A 185 62.72 12.73 -17.52
CA LYS A 185 63.32 12.52 -18.86
C LYS A 185 63.68 13.85 -19.53
N LYS A 186 62.73 14.80 -19.61
CA LYS A 186 62.99 16.15 -20.15
C LYS A 186 64.13 16.85 -19.41
N ARG A 187 64.20 16.71 -18.08
CA ARG A 187 65.30 17.28 -17.29
C ARG A 187 66.65 16.64 -17.61
N ALA A 188 66.68 15.33 -17.84
CA ALA A 188 67.89 14.61 -18.23
C ALA A 188 68.36 15.04 -19.63
N GLU A 189 67.44 15.19 -20.60
CA GLU A 189 67.72 15.69 -21.95
C GLU A 189 68.31 17.11 -21.91
N ILE A 190 67.66 18.05 -21.21
CA ILE A 190 68.19 19.41 -20.99
C ILE A 190 69.57 19.36 -20.34
N GLY A 191 69.78 18.43 -19.40
CA GLY A 191 71.07 18.20 -18.76
C GLY A 191 72.15 17.75 -19.75
N GLN A 192 71.82 16.84 -20.67
CA GLN A 192 72.71 16.39 -21.73
C GLN A 192 73.01 17.50 -22.73
N GLU A 193 72.01 18.24 -23.19
CA GLU A 193 72.20 19.40 -24.08
C GLU A 193 73.11 20.46 -23.45
N ARG A 194 72.92 20.77 -22.17
CA ARG A 194 73.80 21.70 -21.44
C ARG A 194 75.23 21.19 -21.33
N ARG A 195 75.44 19.88 -21.19
CA ARG A 195 76.79 19.29 -21.18
C ARG A 195 77.44 19.42 -22.55
N LYS A 196 76.74 19.05 -23.63
CA LYS A 196 77.19 19.23 -25.02
C LYS A 196 77.56 20.69 -25.31
N ALA A 197 76.66 21.63 -25.00
CA ALA A 197 76.91 23.06 -25.18
C ALA A 197 78.10 23.57 -24.35
N ARG A 198 78.38 22.97 -23.17
CA ARG A 198 79.54 23.32 -22.35
C ARG A 198 80.83 22.74 -22.91
N GLU A 199 80.81 21.54 -23.47
CA GLU A 199 81.93 20.92 -24.17
C GLU A 199 82.28 21.68 -25.45
N GLU A 200 81.30 22.00 -26.28
CA GLU A 200 81.47 22.85 -27.48
C GLU A 200 82.05 24.22 -27.11
N LYS A 201 81.56 24.83 -26.03
CA LYS A 201 82.05 26.11 -25.53
C LYS A 201 83.45 26.03 -24.91
N ALA A 202 83.84 24.87 -24.36
CA ALA A 202 85.20 24.65 -23.86
C ALA A 202 86.21 24.42 -24.99
N GLN A 203 85.75 23.95 -26.14
CA GLN A 203 86.54 23.83 -27.38
C GLN A 203 86.64 25.14 -28.16
N ALA A 204 85.82 26.15 -27.85
CA ALA A 204 85.86 27.47 -28.46
C ALA A 204 86.91 28.40 -27.81
N VAL A 205 87.78 29.01 -28.63
CA VAL A 205 88.81 29.99 -28.23
C VAL A 205 88.16 31.23 -27.56
N PRO A 206 88.72 31.77 -26.45
CA PRO A 206 88.02 32.75 -25.63
C PRO A 206 87.78 34.10 -26.35
N ALA A 207 86.53 34.56 -26.32
CA ALA A 207 86.12 35.86 -26.84
C ALA A 207 86.47 37.03 -25.89
N ALA A 208 86.68 38.20 -26.51
CA ALA A 208 87.19 39.45 -25.97
C ALA A 208 86.40 40.06 -24.76
N PRO A 209 87.00 41.00 -24.00
CA PRO A 209 86.49 41.51 -22.72
C PRO A 209 85.08 42.12 -22.71
N SER A 210 84.61 42.64 -23.85
CA SER A 210 83.26 43.25 -23.98
C SER A 210 82.12 42.25 -23.76
N ALA A 211 82.36 40.94 -23.90
CA ALA A 211 81.36 39.89 -23.70
C ALA A 211 81.08 39.53 -22.22
N ARG A 212 81.79 40.12 -21.26
CA ARG A 212 81.69 39.77 -19.83
C ARG A 212 80.51 40.46 -19.13
N GLU A 213 80.30 41.75 -19.39
CA GLU A 213 79.23 42.54 -18.76
C GLU A 213 77.85 42.08 -19.24
N GLU A 214 77.71 41.82 -20.55
CA GLU A 214 76.48 41.29 -21.14
C GLU A 214 76.12 39.90 -20.55
N ARG A 215 77.11 39.04 -20.31
CA ARG A 215 76.90 37.75 -19.62
C ARG A 215 76.45 37.91 -18.16
N GLN A 216 76.94 38.92 -17.45
CA GLN A 216 76.48 39.20 -16.09
C GLN A 216 75.03 39.70 -16.07
N ARG A 217 74.64 40.57 -17.03
CA ARG A 217 73.24 41.01 -17.19
C ARG A 217 72.31 39.85 -17.47
N ILE A 218 72.62 39.00 -18.45
CA ILE A 218 71.80 37.81 -18.78
C ILE A 218 71.73 36.82 -17.60
N LYS A 219 72.80 36.68 -16.82
CA LYS A 219 72.81 35.83 -15.62
C LYS A 219 71.89 36.39 -14.54
N GLN A 220 71.93 37.70 -14.32
CA GLN A 220 71.09 38.37 -13.32
C GLN A 220 69.60 38.28 -13.71
N GLU A 221 69.29 38.54 -14.98
CA GLU A 221 67.93 38.42 -15.51
C GLU A 221 67.36 37.00 -15.33
N LYS A 222 68.16 35.95 -15.57
CA LYS A 222 67.75 34.56 -15.31
C LYS A 222 67.55 34.25 -13.82
N ILE A 223 68.31 34.89 -12.93
CA ILE A 223 68.11 34.76 -11.47
C ILE A 223 66.78 35.40 -11.08
N ASP A 224 66.48 36.57 -11.62
CA ASP A 224 65.27 37.32 -11.29
C ASP A 224 64.02 36.62 -11.86
N GLN A 225 64.08 36.11 -13.09
CA GLN A 225 63.04 35.25 -13.66
C GLN A 225 62.81 33.97 -12.82
N ALA A 226 63.89 33.35 -12.32
CA ALA A 226 63.78 32.15 -11.48
C ALA A 226 63.19 32.45 -10.08
N LYS A 227 63.42 33.66 -9.55
CA LYS A 227 62.80 34.13 -8.30
C LYS A 227 61.30 34.36 -8.49
N GLN A 228 60.90 35.12 -9.51
CA GLN A 228 59.49 35.35 -9.83
C GLN A 228 58.73 34.03 -10.07
N ALA A 229 59.32 33.10 -10.82
CA ALA A 229 58.72 31.79 -11.05
C ALA A 229 58.59 30.93 -9.77
N ARG A 230 59.45 31.15 -8.75
CA ARG A 230 59.34 30.48 -7.45
C ARG A 230 58.24 31.08 -6.58
N GLU A 231 58.09 32.40 -6.59
CA GLU A 231 57.04 33.11 -5.85
C GLU A 231 55.65 32.71 -6.38
N LEU A 232 55.45 32.78 -7.70
CA LEU A 232 54.20 32.34 -8.34
C LEU A 232 53.83 30.88 -7.99
N ARG A 233 54.81 29.97 -7.98
CA ARG A 233 54.59 28.56 -7.58
C ARG A 233 54.25 28.38 -6.10
N GLN A 234 54.73 29.28 -5.22
CA GLN A 234 54.39 29.24 -3.81
C GLN A 234 52.96 29.75 -3.58
N GLU A 235 52.56 30.80 -4.28
CA GLU A 235 51.20 31.33 -4.26
C GLU A 235 50.19 30.32 -4.79
N GLU A 236 50.48 29.69 -5.92
CA GLU A 236 49.63 28.66 -6.52
C GLU A 236 49.45 27.44 -5.60
N LYS A 237 50.53 27.02 -4.90
CA LYS A 237 50.44 25.95 -3.89
C LYS A 237 49.60 26.33 -2.67
N LYS A 238 49.67 27.58 -2.21
CA LYS A 238 48.81 28.07 -1.11
C LYS A 238 47.36 28.08 -1.56
N ALA A 239 47.05 28.64 -2.73
CA ALA A 239 45.71 28.67 -3.29
C ALA A 239 45.09 27.25 -3.41
N LEU A 240 45.87 26.27 -3.88
CA LEU A 240 45.41 24.88 -3.99
C LEU A 240 45.16 24.22 -2.62
N ALA A 241 45.95 24.57 -1.60
CA ALA A 241 45.77 24.08 -0.23
C ALA A 241 44.51 24.68 0.41
N ASP A 242 44.27 25.97 0.19
CA ASP A 242 43.10 26.68 0.70
C ASP A 242 41.81 26.17 0.05
N GLU A 243 41.82 25.94 -1.28
CA GLU A 243 40.69 25.35 -2.00
C GLU A 243 40.36 23.93 -1.47
N LYS A 244 41.39 23.12 -1.22
CA LYS A 244 41.21 21.77 -0.66
C LYS A 244 40.63 21.80 0.75
N ASN A 245 41.07 22.73 1.58
CA ASN A 245 40.54 22.91 2.93
C ASN A 245 39.08 23.37 2.90
N ALA A 246 38.75 24.33 2.02
CA ALA A 246 37.38 24.80 1.83
C ALA A 246 36.43 23.66 1.42
N LYS A 247 36.82 22.84 0.43
CA LYS A 247 36.04 21.67 -0.01
C LYS A 247 35.83 20.64 1.11
N ASN A 248 36.83 20.45 1.97
CA ASN A 248 36.72 19.51 3.10
C ASN A 248 35.78 20.02 4.19
N GLU A 249 35.82 21.31 4.52
CA GLU A 249 34.91 21.92 5.48
C GLU A 249 33.46 21.93 4.95
N GLU A 250 33.26 22.22 3.67
CA GLU A 250 31.94 22.13 3.04
C GLU A 250 31.38 20.69 3.07
N ALA A 251 32.23 19.69 2.79
CA ALA A 251 31.83 18.29 2.86
C ALA A 251 31.48 17.83 4.29
N LYS A 252 32.22 18.31 5.31
CA LYS A 252 31.87 18.06 6.72
C LYS A 252 30.52 18.66 7.08
N LYS A 253 30.27 19.91 6.68
CA LYS A 253 29.02 20.63 6.95
C LYS A 253 27.81 19.94 6.32
N LYS A 254 27.91 19.56 5.03
CA LYS A 254 26.86 18.77 4.35
C LYS A 254 26.60 17.44 5.04
N LYS A 255 27.63 16.75 5.53
CA LYS A 255 27.49 15.47 6.24
C LYS A 255 26.78 15.63 7.58
N SER A 256 27.08 16.70 8.34
CA SER A 256 26.36 16.99 9.59
C SER A 256 24.89 17.35 9.36
N GLU A 257 24.60 18.14 8.33
CA GLU A 257 23.22 18.54 7.98
C GLU A 257 22.37 17.32 7.58
N ILE A 258 22.91 16.43 6.73
CA ILE A 258 22.21 15.18 6.34
C ILE A 258 21.95 14.29 7.56
N LYS A 259 22.88 14.25 8.52
CA LYS A 259 22.70 13.46 9.76
C LYS A 259 21.57 14.03 10.61
N ALA A 260 21.55 15.36 10.82
CA ALA A 260 20.51 16.05 11.57
C ALA A 260 19.12 15.84 10.93
N GLN A 261 19.00 16.04 9.61
CA GLN A 261 17.73 15.83 8.89
C GLN A 261 17.21 14.38 8.98
N LYS A 262 18.12 13.39 9.04
CA LYS A 262 17.74 11.98 9.21
C LYS A 262 17.26 11.68 10.63
N GLU A 263 17.87 12.28 11.64
CA GLU A 263 17.45 12.13 13.04
C GLU A 263 16.10 12.82 13.28
N GLU A 264 15.90 14.02 12.74
CA GLU A 264 14.64 14.77 12.79
C GLU A 264 13.49 13.98 12.15
N LYS A 265 13.65 13.49 10.91
CA LYS A 265 12.65 12.64 10.24
C LYS A 265 12.34 11.34 11.00
N LYS A 266 13.32 10.79 11.72
CA LYS A 266 13.13 9.59 12.53
C LYS A 266 12.30 9.91 13.78
N GLN A 267 12.56 11.03 14.42
CA GLN A 267 11.82 11.48 15.59
C GLN A 267 10.37 11.83 15.23
N GLU A 268 10.17 12.52 14.12
CA GLU A 268 8.85 12.83 13.56
C GLU A 268 8.04 11.54 13.30
N GLN A 269 8.64 10.52 12.70
CA GLN A 269 7.98 9.22 12.49
C GLN A 269 7.64 8.47 13.79
N ILE A 270 8.47 8.60 14.82
CA ILE A 270 8.19 8.02 16.15
C ILE A 270 6.99 8.74 16.78
N ASN A 271 6.99 10.08 16.73
CA ASN A 271 5.91 10.89 17.29
C ASN A 271 4.56 10.59 16.61
N ILE A 272 4.53 10.45 15.27
CA ILE A 272 3.29 10.11 14.54
C ILE A 272 2.77 8.73 14.93
N LYS A 273 3.67 7.75 15.09
CA LYS A 273 3.29 6.41 15.52
C LYS A 273 2.69 6.41 16.94
N GLU A 274 3.31 7.11 17.87
CA GLU A 274 2.82 7.23 19.25
C GLU A 274 1.46 7.94 19.29
N LEU A 275 1.30 9.00 18.49
CA LEU A 275 0.04 9.72 18.33
C LEU A 275 -1.08 8.80 17.78
N PHE A 276 -0.78 7.99 16.76
CA PHE A 276 -1.73 7.01 16.23
C PHE A 276 -2.15 5.96 17.28
N LEU A 277 -1.19 5.43 18.05
CA LEU A 277 -1.49 4.47 19.12
C LEU A 277 -2.35 5.07 20.23
N LYS A 278 -2.12 6.35 20.58
CA LYS A 278 -2.97 7.09 21.54
C LYS A 278 -4.42 7.15 21.06
N GLY A 279 -4.66 7.48 19.79
CA GLY A 279 -6.01 7.52 19.22
C GLY A 279 -6.71 6.16 19.25
N VAL A 280 -5.96 5.06 19.02
CA VAL A 280 -6.47 3.69 19.15
C VAL A 280 -6.86 3.37 20.60
N GLU A 281 -6.07 3.82 21.58
CA GLU A 281 -6.35 3.61 22.99
C GLU A 281 -7.59 4.38 23.46
N GLU A 282 -7.72 5.65 23.06
CA GLU A 282 -8.90 6.49 23.33
C GLU A 282 -10.18 5.87 22.75
N TYR A 283 -10.09 5.36 21.51
CA TYR A 283 -11.17 4.60 20.88
C TYR A 283 -11.57 3.37 21.71
N GLY A 284 -10.60 2.62 22.22
CA GLY A 284 -10.83 1.46 23.09
C GLY A 284 -11.49 1.82 24.43
N ARG A 285 -11.16 2.98 24.99
CA ARG A 285 -11.79 3.53 26.21
C ARG A 285 -13.17 4.14 25.97
N LYS A 286 -13.64 4.15 24.71
CA LYS A 286 -14.90 4.78 24.25
C LYS A 286 -14.90 6.31 24.38
N GLU A 287 -13.72 6.92 24.46
CA GLU A 287 -13.53 8.37 24.40
C GLU A 287 -13.54 8.82 22.94
N TYR A 288 -14.70 8.70 22.29
CA TYR A 288 -14.83 8.76 20.84
C TYR A 288 -14.47 10.13 20.24
N GLU A 289 -14.77 11.22 20.94
CA GLU A 289 -14.43 12.58 20.51
C GLU A 289 -12.91 12.80 20.54
N ASN A 290 -12.25 12.38 21.63
CA ASN A 290 -10.79 12.42 21.76
C ASN A 290 -10.13 11.59 20.66
N ALA A 291 -10.61 10.37 20.44
CA ALA A 291 -10.07 9.48 19.41
C ALA A 291 -10.17 10.08 18.00
N ILE A 292 -11.29 10.71 17.65
CA ILE A 292 -11.46 11.39 16.36
C ILE A 292 -10.43 12.51 16.22
N ALA A 293 -10.30 13.40 17.22
CA ALA A 293 -9.34 14.50 17.17
C ALA A 293 -7.89 13.99 17.04
N THR A 294 -7.53 12.93 17.76
CA THR A 294 -6.20 12.33 17.68
C THR A 294 -5.95 11.72 16.29
N PHE A 295 -6.94 11.09 15.66
CA PHE A 295 -6.81 10.56 14.29
C PHE A 295 -6.69 11.66 13.23
N GLU A 296 -7.42 12.78 13.38
CA GLU A 296 -7.27 13.95 12.51
C GLU A 296 -5.85 14.52 12.59
N ALA A 297 -5.29 14.61 13.80
CA ALA A 297 -3.92 15.05 14.01
C ALA A 297 -2.88 14.12 13.35
N VAL A 298 -3.11 12.81 13.32
CA VAL A 298 -2.25 11.85 12.59
C VAL A 298 -2.29 12.10 11.09
N ILE A 299 -3.49 12.33 10.53
CA ILE A 299 -3.68 12.58 9.09
C ILE A 299 -3.01 13.90 8.70
N GLU A 300 -3.17 14.94 9.53
CA GLU A 300 -2.56 16.25 9.30
C GLU A 300 -1.03 16.16 9.35
N ALA A 301 -0.47 15.45 10.33
CA ALA A 301 0.98 15.25 10.45
C ALA A 301 1.59 14.50 9.25
N GLU A 302 0.80 13.70 8.54
CA GLU A 302 1.23 12.97 7.34
C GLU A 302 0.83 13.65 6.01
N SER A 303 0.18 14.82 6.05
CA SER A 303 -0.37 15.51 4.88
C SER A 303 0.66 15.82 3.79
N ASN A 304 1.87 16.22 4.19
CA ASN A 304 2.99 16.56 3.29
C ASN A 304 4.07 15.48 3.21
N GLY A 305 3.82 14.30 3.81
CA GLY A 305 4.80 13.26 4.04
C GLY A 305 4.41 11.89 3.46
N ARG A 306 5.11 10.86 3.93
CA ARG A 306 4.74 9.47 3.62
C ARG A 306 3.59 9.06 4.54
N LYS A 307 2.43 8.74 3.95
CA LYS A 307 1.24 8.27 4.66
C LYS A 307 1.43 6.84 5.17
N LEU A 308 1.75 6.67 6.45
CA LEU A 308 1.94 5.38 7.10
C LEU A 308 0.72 4.98 7.92
N TYR A 309 0.03 5.94 8.54
CA TYR A 309 -1.09 5.70 9.45
C TYR A 309 -2.38 6.44 9.06
N SER A 310 -2.31 7.43 8.16
CA SER A 310 -3.44 8.24 7.71
C SER A 310 -4.65 7.41 7.27
N SER A 311 -4.45 6.40 6.42
CA SER A 311 -5.56 5.57 5.92
C SER A 311 -6.22 4.73 7.02
N SER A 312 -5.45 4.34 8.03
CA SER A 312 -5.96 3.60 9.20
C SER A 312 -6.71 4.55 10.14
N ALA A 313 -6.16 5.74 10.35
CA ALA A 313 -6.77 6.81 11.14
C ALA A 313 -8.12 7.25 10.54
N GLU A 314 -8.20 7.46 9.21
CA GLU A 314 -9.45 7.77 8.49
C GLU A 314 -10.52 6.71 8.72
N ARG A 315 -10.14 5.43 8.64
CA ARG A 315 -11.07 4.30 8.77
C ARG A 315 -11.57 4.14 10.20
N LEU A 316 -10.67 4.22 11.18
CA LEU A 316 -11.03 4.16 12.60
C LEU A 316 -11.93 5.34 12.96
N MET A 317 -11.58 6.55 12.53
CA MET A 317 -12.39 7.74 12.72
C MET A 317 -13.80 7.61 12.13
N ALA A 318 -13.97 7.02 10.94
CA ALA A 318 -15.28 6.72 10.37
C ALA A 318 -16.09 5.73 11.23
N LYS A 319 -15.42 4.69 11.75
CA LYS A 319 -16.01 3.72 12.69
C LYS A 319 -16.43 4.38 14.01
N THR A 320 -15.59 5.28 14.53
CA THR A 320 -15.87 6.08 15.74
C THR A 320 -17.12 6.93 15.58
N ARG A 321 -17.23 7.65 14.45
CA ARG A 321 -18.40 8.47 14.11
C ARG A 321 -19.69 7.65 14.01
N MET A 322 -19.62 6.41 13.53
CA MET A 322 -20.78 5.51 13.50
C MET A 322 -21.20 5.07 14.91
N LYS A 323 -20.24 4.77 15.79
CA LYS A 323 -20.49 4.38 17.19
C LYS A 323 -21.07 5.51 18.04
N MET A 324 -20.87 6.76 17.66
CA MET A 324 -21.51 7.91 18.32
C MET A 324 -22.95 8.15 17.86
N LYS A 325 -23.37 7.60 16.70
CA LYS A 325 -24.69 7.83 16.11
C LYS A 325 -25.76 6.80 16.49
N GLY A 326 -25.39 5.71 17.16
CA GLY A 326 -26.29 4.65 17.60
C GLY A 326 -26.07 4.30 19.06
#